data_AF-A0A1L6FC43-F1
#
_entry.id   AF-A0A1L6FC43-F1
#
_cell.length_a   1.000
_cell.length_b   1.000
_cell.length_c   1.000
_cell.angle_alpha   90.00
_cell.angle_beta   90.00
_cell.angle_gamma   90.00
#
_symmetry.space_group_name_H-M   'P 1'
#
loop_
_entity.id
_entity.type
_entity.pdbx_description
1 polymer ?
#
loop_
_entity_poly.entity_id
_entity_poly.type
_entity_poly.pdbx_seq_one_letter_code
_entity_poly.pdbx_strand_id
1 'polypeptide(L)' 'MAAEVDSAVEAVAQDPDIGEKKKGDLSELWVYTFRCLGQLYLLGYTRDDSARLVYLEAAGPHENFYRDLKR' A
#
# COMPACT_ATOMS: atom_id res chain seq x y z
N MET A 1 4.20 15.52 -3.94
CA MET A 1 3.42 14.37 -3.41
C MET A 1 3.28 13.26 -4.44
N ALA A 2 2.89 13.53 -5.69
CA ALA A 2 2.73 12.50 -6.73
C ALA A 2 4.00 11.65 -6.98
N ALA A 3 5.18 12.28 -7.11
CA ALA A 3 6.43 11.55 -7.38
C ALA A 3 6.83 10.51 -6.30
N GLU A 4 6.51 10.78 -5.04
CA GLU A 4 6.81 9.85 -3.94
C GLU A 4 5.84 8.67 -3.93
N VAL A 5 4.57 8.92 -4.29
CA VAL A 5 3.57 7.87 -4.49
C VAL A 5 3.96 7.01 -5.69
N ASP A 6 4.36 7.61 -6.81
CA ASP A 6 4.88 6.90 -7.98
C ASP A 6 6.07 6.01 -7.61
N SER A 7 7.04 6.56 -6.87
CA SER A 7 8.20 5.79 -6.40
C SER A 7 7.80 4.63 -5.49
N ALA A 8 6.82 4.84 -4.61
CA ALA A 8 6.29 3.78 -3.75
C ALA A 8 5.55 2.70 -4.53
N VAL A 9 4.77 3.09 -5.55
CA VAL A 9 4.07 2.16 -6.45
C VAL A 9 5.08 1.37 -7.28
N GLU A 10 6.12 2.02 -7.81
CA GLU A 10 7.17 1.34 -8.55
C GLU A 10 7.95 0.36 -7.66
N ALA A 11 8.24 0.75 -6.42
CA ALA A 11 8.89 -0.13 -5.45
C ALA A 11 8.04 -1.38 -5.14
N VAL A 12 6.74 -1.21 -4.93
CA VAL A 12 5.81 -2.34 -4.72
C VAL A 12 5.61 -3.17 -5.99
N ALA A 13 5.64 -2.54 -7.17
CA ALA A 13 5.55 -3.26 -8.44
C ALA A 13 6.80 -4.09 -8.73
N GLN A 14 7.98 -3.60 -8.36
CA GLN A 14 9.23 -4.35 -8.47
C GLN A 14 9.33 -5.45 -7.42
N ASP A 15 8.96 -5.14 -6.18
CA ASP A 15 8.98 -6.07 -5.05
C ASP A 15 7.69 -5.93 -4.24
N PRO A 16 6.69 -6.79 -4.49
CA PRO A 16 5.43 -6.73 -3.77
C PRO A 16 5.52 -7.32 -2.35
N ASP A 17 6.69 -7.80 -1.92
CA ASP A 17 6.98 -8.28 -0.56
C ASP A 17 7.51 -7.16 0.35
N ILE A 18 7.82 -5.95 -0.17
CA ILE A 18 8.29 -4.83 0.68
C ILE A 18 7.25 -4.31 1.65
N GLY A 19 5.96 -4.54 1.36
CA GLY A 19 4.87 -4.18 2.24
C GLY A 19 4.72 -5.16 3.39
N GLU A 20 3.97 -4.76 4.40
CA GLU A 20 3.66 -5.64 5.53
C GLU A 20 2.29 -6.30 5.28
N LYS A 21 2.30 -7.63 5.11
CA LYS A 21 1.07 -8.41 4.95
C LYS A 21 0.26 -8.41 6.25
N LYS A 22 -0.99 -7.96 6.21
CA LYS A 22 -1.90 -8.08 7.34
C LYS A 22 -2.37 -9.54 7.49
N LYS A 23 -2.32 -10.06 8.72
CA LYS A 23 -2.89 -11.36 9.08
C LYS A 23 -4.29 -11.17 9.67
N GLY A 24 -5.30 -11.87 9.15
CA GLY A 24 -6.69 -11.82 9.66
C GLY A 24 -7.74 -11.78 8.55
N ASP A 25 -8.85 -11.06 8.76
CA ASP A 25 -9.93 -10.88 7.75
C ASP A 25 -9.45 -10.20 6.45
N LEU A 26 -8.37 -9.41 6.54
CA LEU A 26 -7.70 -8.72 5.43
C LEU A 26 -6.42 -9.46 5.00
N SER A 27 -6.49 -10.79 4.92
CA SER A 27 -5.30 -11.64 4.63
C SER A 27 -4.65 -11.39 3.28
N GLU A 28 -5.31 -10.67 2.39
CA GLU A 28 -4.78 -10.32 1.07
C GLU A 28 -4.24 -8.89 1.02
N LEU A 29 -4.48 -8.09 2.06
CA LEU A 29 -4.04 -6.70 2.15
C LEU A 29 -2.59 -6.60 2.62
N TRP A 30 -1.80 -5.91 1.84
CA TRP A 30 -0.45 -5.49 2.15
C TRP A 30 -0.42 -3.98 2.38
N VAL A 31 0.41 -3.55 3.32
CA VAL A 31 0.56 -2.13 3.64
C VAL A 31 2.02 -1.75 3.56
N TYR A 32 2.37 -0.94 2.58
CA TYR A 32 3.71 -0.37 2.47
C TYR A 32 3.74 1.03 3.09
N THR A 33 4.64 1.24 4.03
CA THR A 33 4.79 2.53 4.72
C THR A 33 6.00 3.25 4.16
N PHE A 34 5.81 4.43 3.61
CA PHE A 34 6.88 5.22 3.01
C PHE A 34 6.84 6.66 3.52
N ARG A 35 7.98 7.34 3.46
CA ARG A 35 8.09 8.72 3.91
C ARG A 35 8.00 9.64 2.71
N CYS A 36 7.02 10.54 2.69
CA CYS A 36 6.79 11.50 1.62
C CYS A 36 6.79 12.90 2.22
N LEU A 37 7.67 13.78 1.72
CA LEU A 37 7.78 15.19 2.14
C LEU A 37 7.88 15.39 3.66
N GLY A 38 8.57 14.47 4.35
CA GLY A 38 8.76 14.52 5.81
C GLY A 38 7.66 13.86 6.64
N GLN A 39 6.56 13.40 6.02
CA GLN A 39 5.45 12.72 6.69
C GLN A 39 5.36 11.25 6.28
N LEU A 40 4.85 10.41 7.18
CA LEU A 40 4.62 8.98 6.92
C LEU A 40 3.30 8.80 6.16
N TYR A 41 3.37 8.09 5.04
CA TYR A 41 2.25 7.70 4.20
C TYR A 41 2.12 6.18 4.19
N LEU A 42 0.87 5.72 4.07
CA LEU A 42 0.53 4.31 3.92
C LEU A 42 0.00 4.08 2.51
N LEU A 43 0.54 3.05 1.87
CA LEU A 43 0.07 2.50 0.61
C LEU A 43 -0.52 1.12 0.88
N GLY A 44 -1.84 1.01 0.83
CA GLY A 44 -2.54 -0.26 0.91
C GLY A 44 -2.65 -0.84 -0.48
N TYR A 45 -2.19 -2.08 -0.64
CA TYR A 45 -2.33 -2.80 -1.87
C TYR A 45 -2.64 -4.26 -1.65
N THR A 46 -3.39 -4.85 -2.56
CA THR A 46 -3.67 -6.28 -2.64
C THR A 46 -2.83 -6.84 -3.76
N ARG A 47 -2.13 -7.94 -3.54
CA ARG A 47 -1.40 -8.62 -4.62
C ARG A 47 -2.08 -9.92 -4.96
N ASP A 48 -2.31 -10.14 -6.24
CA ASP A 48 -2.76 -11.43 -6.75
C ASP A 48 -1.53 -12.22 -7.20
N ASP A 49 -1.22 -13.31 -6.48
CA ASP A 49 -0.06 -14.16 -6.76
C ASP A 49 -0.21 -14.94 -8.08
N SER A 50 -1.44 -15.12 -8.58
CA SER A 50 -1.71 -15.83 -9.83
C SER A 50 -1.45 -14.96 -11.06
N ALA A 51 -1.79 -13.66 -10.97
CA ALA A 51 -1.66 -12.71 -12.07
C ALA A 51 -0.50 -11.71 -11.91
N ARG A 52 0.20 -11.73 -10.77
CA ARG A 52 1.23 -10.75 -10.39
C ARG A 52 0.71 -9.31 -10.48
N LEU A 53 -0.57 -9.13 -10.17
CA LEU A 53 -1.26 -7.84 -10.20
C LEU A 53 -1.21 -7.20 -8.81
N VAL A 54 -0.97 -5.90 -8.78
CA VAL A 54 -1.01 -5.07 -7.56
C VAL A 54 -2.21 -4.13 -7.69
N TYR A 55 -3.19 -4.31 -6.79
CA TYR A 55 -4.35 -3.45 -6.68
C TYR A 55 -4.12 -2.42 -5.58
N LEU A 56 -4.12 -1.15 -5.94
CA LEU A 56 -4.02 -0.06 -4.98
C LEU A 56 -5.38 0.20 -4.36
N GLU A 57 -5.54 -0.20 -3.10
CA GLU A 57 -6.79 -0.02 -2.33
C GLU A 57 -6.90 1.41 -1.80
N ALA A 58 -5.80 1.95 -1.24
CA ALA A 58 -5.79 3.30 -0.70
C ALA A 58 -4.36 3.85 -0.56
N ALA A 59 -4.18 5.14 -0.83
CA ALA A 59 -2.93 5.86 -0.57
C ALA A 59 -3.24 7.12 0.25
N GLY A 60 -2.70 7.23 1.46
CA GLY A 60 -2.97 8.39 2.31
C GLY A 60 -2.22 8.41 3.64
N PRO A 61 -2.30 9.54 4.38
CA PRO A 61 -1.78 9.61 5.74
C PRO A 61 -2.55 8.68 6.68
N HIS A 62 -1.90 8.27 7.77
CA HIS A 62 -2.35 7.26 8.73
C HIS A 62 -3.84 7.33 9.13
N GLU A 63 -4.40 8.55 9.25
CA GLU A 63 -5.81 8.78 9.59
C GLU A 63 -6.81 8.43 8.48
N ASN A 64 -6.50 8.70 7.21
CA ASN A 64 -7.42 8.47 6.10
C ASN A 64 -7.41 7.02 5.61
N PHE A 65 -6.28 6.32 5.80
CA PHE A 65 -6.10 4.95 5.31
C PHE A 65 -7.14 3.97 5.88
N TYR A 66 -7.29 3.93 7.21
CA TYR A 66 -8.25 3.03 7.86
C TYR A 66 -9.71 3.42 7.64
N ARG A 67 -9.99 4.68 7.28
CA ARG A 67 -11.36 5.16 7.05
C ARG A 67 -11.89 4.69 5.70
N ASP A 68 -11.05 4.71 4.67
CA ASP A 68 -11.41 4.20 3.34
C ASP A 68 -11.44 2.67 3.32
N LEU A 69 -10.53 2.01 4.06
CA LEU A 69 -10.47 0.55 4.11
C LEU A 69 -11.66 -0.13 4.85
N LYS A 70 -12.50 0.64 5.55
CA LYS A 70 -13.63 0.13 6.33
C LYS A 70 -15.00 0.33 5.66
N ARG A 71 -15.05 0.88 4.45
CA ARG A 71 -16.31 1.28 3.81
C ARG A 71 -16.80 0.31 2.74
#